data_AF-A0A961WH66-F1
#
_entry.id   AF-A0A961WH66-F1
#
_cell.length_a   1.000
_cell.length_b   1.000
_cell.length_c   1.000
_cell.angle_alpha   90.00
_cell.angle_beta   90.00
_cell.angle_gamma   90.00
#
_symmetry.space_group_name_H-M   'P 1'
#
loop_
_entity.id
_entity.type
_entity.pdbx_description
1 polymer ?
#
loop_
_entity_poly.entity_id
_entity_poly.type
_entity_poly.pdbx_seq_one_letter_code
_entity_poly.pdbx_strand_id
1 'polypeptide(L)'
;MTEAHPKFSRRLVLGVGAAMAASLPLAGFAAENAVITDQDAYTRQQAGQMVIVDVRTPQEWQQTGVAVGAEPIDMSDPEFLQKLVQLRQDNPGIEFGFICRSGNRSGQVQSYLAQNNVAGVYSVDGGMSGNGQASGWISDGLPVEPWTGQ
;
A
#
# COMPACT_ATOMS: atom_id res chain seq x y z
N MET A 1 21.28 -1.65 76.94
CA MET A 1 19.87 -1.29 76.65
C MET A 1 19.79 0.22 76.74
N THR A 2 19.02 0.89 75.86
CA THR A 2 18.69 2.34 75.90
C THR A 2 19.87 3.19 75.34
N GLU A 3 19.82 4.01 74.27
CA GLU A 3 18.78 4.63 73.44
C GLU A 3 19.31 5.00 72.03
N ALA A 4 18.38 5.13 71.08
CA ALA A 4 18.54 5.87 69.83
C ALA A 4 18.11 7.34 70.06
N HIS A 5 18.72 8.38 69.49
CA HIS A 5 18.45 9.03 68.19
C HIS A 5 19.23 10.38 68.18
N PRO A 6 19.67 10.92 67.02
CA PRO A 6 18.79 11.90 66.36
C PRO A 6 18.83 11.90 64.82
N LYS A 7 17.87 12.67 64.31
CA LYS A 7 17.32 12.74 62.96
C LYS A 7 18.11 13.63 62.00
N PHE A 8 18.15 13.18 60.76
CA PHE A 8 18.08 13.89 59.47
C PHE A 8 18.91 15.17 59.25
N SER A 9 19.74 15.12 58.21
CA SER A 9 20.06 16.28 57.38
C SER A 9 20.07 15.87 55.91
N ARG A 10 19.08 16.36 55.16
CA ARG A 10 19.04 16.35 53.68
C ARG A 10 20.25 17.11 53.15
N ARG A 11 21.09 16.44 52.37
CA ARG A 11 22.05 17.09 51.48
C ARG A 11 21.94 16.52 50.07
N LEU A 12 21.36 17.37 49.23
CA LEU A 12 21.49 17.52 47.78
C LEU A 12 22.60 16.66 47.14
N VAL A 13 22.23 15.72 46.27
CA VAL A 13 23.14 15.14 45.28
C VAL A 13 22.74 15.71 43.92
N LEU A 14 23.54 16.64 43.41
CA LEU A 14 23.66 16.90 41.98
C LEU A 14 24.39 15.70 41.37
N GLY A 15 23.71 14.94 40.52
CA GLY A 15 24.30 13.83 39.76
C GLY A 15 23.77 13.88 38.33
N VAL A 16 24.65 14.20 37.40
CA VAL A 16 24.45 14.36 35.96
C VAL A 16 23.70 13.16 35.37
N GLY A 17 22.46 13.40 34.92
CA GLY A 17 21.67 12.43 34.15
C GLY A 17 21.97 12.56 32.66
N ALA A 18 22.41 11.45 32.07
CA ALA A 18 22.83 11.33 30.67
C ALA A 18 21.72 11.67 29.67
N ALA A 19 22.09 12.34 28.57
CA ALA A 19 21.31 12.34 27.34
C ALA A 19 22.26 12.09 26.16
N MET A 20 22.58 10.82 25.93
CA MET A 20 23.10 10.37 24.64
C MET A 20 21.96 10.55 23.63
N ALA A 21 22.04 11.58 22.79
CA ALA A 21 21.18 11.69 21.64
C ALA A 21 21.59 10.61 20.63
N ALA A 22 20.98 9.43 20.73
CA ALA A 22 21.04 8.42 19.70
C ALA A 22 20.25 8.95 18.51
N SER A 23 20.94 9.63 17.59
CA SER A 23 20.42 9.94 16.27
C SER A 23 20.20 8.63 15.53
N LEU A 24 18.99 8.09 15.63
CA LEU A 24 18.53 7.03 14.76
C LEU A 24 18.59 7.57 13.32
N PRO A 25 19.30 6.91 12.40
CA PRO A 25 19.16 7.25 11.00
C PRO A 25 17.69 6.98 10.64
N LEU A 26 16.98 8.01 10.16
CA LEU A 26 15.79 7.76 9.34
C LEU A 26 16.32 7.04 8.11
N ALA A 27 16.22 5.71 8.11
CA ALA A 27 16.35 4.94 6.90
C ALA A 27 15.20 5.38 5.98
N GLY A 28 15.50 6.31 5.07
CA GLY A 28 14.66 6.52 3.90
C GLY A 28 14.73 5.23 3.10
N PHE A 29 13.70 4.39 3.23
CA PHE A 29 13.51 3.31 2.28
C PHE A 29 13.31 3.97 0.92
N ALA A 30 14.26 3.78 0.01
CA ALA A 30 13.98 4.00 -1.40
C ALA A 30 12.74 3.17 -1.71
N ALA A 31 11.66 3.82 -2.15
CA ALA A 31 10.45 3.14 -2.55
C ALA A 31 10.79 2.34 -3.82
N GLU A 32 11.22 1.10 -3.62
CA GLU A 32 11.46 0.14 -4.69
C GLU A 32 10.15 -0.08 -5.44
N ASN A 33 10.22 -0.37 -6.74
CA ASN A 33 9.05 -0.70 -7.53
C ASN A 33 8.44 -1.99 -6.97
N ALA A 34 7.49 -1.85 -6.08
CA ALA A 34 6.91 -2.95 -5.34
C ALA A 34 5.95 -3.67 -6.28
N VAL A 35 6.37 -4.83 -6.77
CA VAL A 35 5.56 -5.74 -7.58
C VAL A 35 5.01 -6.84 -6.67
N ILE A 36 3.77 -7.24 -6.89
CA ILE A 36 3.10 -8.32 -6.17
C ILE A 36 2.49 -9.29 -7.19
N THR A 37 2.46 -10.58 -6.88
CA THR A 37 1.74 -11.55 -7.71
C THR A 37 0.23 -11.29 -7.62
N ASP A 38 -0.51 -11.68 -8.66
CA ASP A 38 -1.97 -11.59 -8.67
C ASP A 38 -2.62 -12.47 -7.57
N GLN A 39 -2.07 -13.65 -7.32
CA GLN A 39 -2.53 -14.54 -6.25
C GLN A 39 -2.33 -13.93 -4.85
N ASP A 40 -1.18 -13.29 -4.59
CA ASP A 40 -0.93 -12.61 -3.32
C ASP A 40 -1.79 -11.36 -3.17
N ALA A 41 -1.96 -10.59 -4.25
CA ALA A 41 -2.85 -9.43 -4.25
C ALA A 41 -4.29 -9.84 -3.94
N TYR A 42 -4.79 -10.89 -4.60
CA TYR A 42 -6.11 -11.44 -4.32
C TYR A 42 -6.22 -11.96 -2.89
N THR A 43 -5.21 -12.67 -2.38
CA THR A 43 -5.20 -13.16 -0.99
C THR A 43 -5.29 -12.01 0.02
N ARG A 44 -4.54 -10.92 -0.18
CA ARG A 44 -4.60 -9.74 0.69
C ARG A 44 -5.91 -8.98 0.56
N GLN A 45 -6.49 -8.92 -0.64
CA GLN A 45 -7.81 -8.35 -0.86
C GLN A 45 -8.89 -9.11 -0.10
N GLN A 46 -8.90 -10.44 -0.19
CA GLN A 46 -9.83 -11.30 0.56
C GLN A 46 -9.66 -11.17 2.08
N ALA A 47 -8.44 -10.89 2.54
CA ALA A 47 -8.15 -10.61 3.95
C ALA A 47 -8.52 -9.18 4.40
N GLY A 48 -9.02 -8.33 3.49
CA GLY A 48 -9.32 -6.91 3.77
C GLY A 48 -8.07 -6.07 4.03
N GLN A 49 -6.90 -6.52 3.55
CA GLN A 49 -5.61 -5.85 3.72
C GLN A 49 -5.21 -5.02 2.50
N MET A 50 -5.86 -5.26 1.36
CA MET A 50 -5.56 -4.59 0.10
C MET A 50 -6.84 -4.22 -0.65
N VAL A 51 -6.87 -3.01 -1.22
CA VAL A 51 -7.80 -2.63 -2.28
C VAL A 51 -7.09 -2.80 -3.61
N ILE A 52 -7.68 -3.57 -4.52
CA ILE A 52 -7.19 -3.66 -5.89
C ILE A 52 -7.85 -2.53 -6.69
N VAL A 53 -7.06 -1.76 -7.42
CA VAL A 53 -7.55 -0.67 -8.29
C VAL A 53 -7.29 -1.07 -9.74
N ASP A 54 -8.36 -1.26 -10.50
CA ASP A 54 -8.27 -1.54 -11.93
C ASP A 54 -8.12 -0.22 -12.69
N VAL A 55 -6.91 0.03 -13.20
CA VAL A 55 -6.54 1.30 -13.87
C VAL A 55 -6.73 1.25 -15.39
N ARG A 56 -7.46 0.25 -15.88
CA ARG A 56 -7.81 0.12 -17.30
C ARG A 56 -8.92 1.10 -17.68
N THR A 57 -9.27 1.10 -18.96
CA THR A 57 -10.35 1.94 -19.49
C THR A 57 -11.71 1.24 -19.34
N PRO A 58 -12.82 2.01 -19.33
CA PRO A 58 -14.18 1.48 -19.42
C PRO A 58 -14.38 0.45 -20.54
N GLN A 59 -13.78 0.68 -21.72
CA GLN A 59 -13.87 -0.24 -22.83
C GLN A 59 -13.22 -1.61 -22.52
N GLU A 60 -12.10 -1.62 -21.81
CA GLU A 60 -11.45 -2.86 -21.38
C GLU A 60 -12.28 -3.59 -20.32
N TRP A 61 -12.90 -2.85 -19.39
CA TRP A 61 -13.81 -3.41 -18.40
C TRP A 61 -15.07 -4.02 -19.03
N GLN A 62 -15.63 -3.39 -20.08
CA GLN A 62 -16.75 -3.97 -20.85
C GLN A 62 -16.36 -5.29 -21.51
N GLN A 63 -15.12 -5.40 -22.00
CA GLN A 63 -14.66 -6.55 -22.77
C GLN A 63 -14.41 -7.77 -21.89
N THR A 64 -13.76 -7.57 -20.75
CA THR A 64 -13.30 -8.70 -19.92
C THR A 64 -13.97 -8.76 -18.57
N GLY A 65 -14.70 -7.73 -18.14
CA GLY A 65 -15.01 -7.51 -16.72
C GLY A 65 -13.81 -6.97 -15.96
N VAL A 66 -13.97 -6.81 -14.64
CA VAL A 66 -12.93 -6.38 -13.68
C VAL A 66 -12.59 -7.52 -12.72
N ALA A 67 -11.39 -7.51 -12.16
CA ALA A 67 -11.06 -8.39 -11.04
C ALA A 67 -12.12 -8.23 -9.94
N VAL A 68 -12.64 -9.33 -9.39
CA VAL A 68 -13.75 -9.25 -8.41
C VAL A 68 -13.38 -8.37 -7.23
N GLY A 69 -14.25 -7.41 -6.91
CA GLY A 69 -14.06 -6.48 -5.79
C GLY A 69 -12.94 -5.46 -6.02
N ALA A 70 -12.44 -5.32 -7.25
CA ALA A 70 -11.52 -4.26 -7.61
C ALA A 70 -12.29 -2.95 -7.86
N GLU A 71 -11.69 -1.83 -7.48
CA GLU A 71 -12.21 -0.49 -7.72
C GLU A 71 -11.80 0.00 -9.11
N PRO A 72 -12.74 0.20 -10.06
CA PRO A 72 -12.43 0.65 -11.41
C PRO A 72 -12.17 2.17 -11.42
N ILE A 73 -10.93 2.57 -11.71
CA ILE A 73 -10.57 3.99 -11.84
C ILE A 73 -9.66 4.17 -13.05
N ASP A 74 -10.20 4.71 -14.14
CA ASP A 74 -9.47 4.86 -15.40
C ASP A 74 -8.27 5.80 -15.26
N MET A 75 -7.06 5.31 -15.54
CA MET A 75 -5.83 6.10 -15.49
C MET A 75 -5.83 7.31 -16.45
N SER A 76 -6.63 7.25 -17.52
CA SER A 76 -6.75 8.33 -18.50
C SER A 76 -7.76 9.42 -18.11
N ASP A 77 -8.54 9.19 -17.05
CA ASP A 77 -9.47 10.17 -16.51
C ASP A 77 -8.68 11.38 -15.94
N PRO A 78 -9.03 12.63 -16.33
CA PRO A 78 -8.43 13.83 -15.74
C PRO A 78 -8.54 13.90 -14.20
N GLU A 79 -9.54 13.24 -13.61
CA GLU A 79 -9.78 13.17 -12.17
C GLU A 79 -9.12 11.97 -11.49
N PHE A 80 -8.32 11.16 -12.21
CA PHE A 80 -7.72 9.92 -11.71
C PHE A 80 -7.05 10.07 -10.34
N LEU A 81 -6.15 11.05 -10.19
CA LEU A 81 -5.44 11.26 -8.93
C LEU A 81 -6.39 11.69 -7.80
N GLN A 82 -7.41 12.49 -8.10
CA GLN A 82 -8.39 12.92 -7.11
C GLN A 82 -9.21 11.73 -6.61
N LYS A 83 -9.65 10.85 -7.52
CA LYS A 83 -10.36 9.60 -7.19
C LYS A 83 -9.49 8.67 -6.34
N LEU A 84 -8.20 8.54 -6.66
CA LEU A 84 -7.26 7.77 -5.83
C LEU A 84 -7.06 8.34 -4.43
N VAL A 85 -6.96 9.67 -4.31
CA VAL A 85 -6.84 10.33 -3.00
C VAL A 85 -8.10 10.08 -2.17
N GLN A 86 -9.28 10.22 -2.76
CA GLN A 86 -10.55 9.95 -2.09
C GLN A 86 -10.62 8.48 -1.63
N LEU A 87 -10.34 7.54 -2.54
CA LEU A 87 -10.35 6.11 -2.23
C LEU A 87 -9.41 5.75 -1.08
N ARG A 88 -8.23 6.39 -1.00
CA ARG A 88 -7.28 6.20 0.12
C ARG A 88 -7.77 6.80 1.43
N GLN A 89 -8.47 7.93 1.40
CA GLN A 89 -9.08 8.51 2.59
C GLN A 89 -10.18 7.60 3.15
N ASP A 90 -10.94 6.96 2.25
CA ASP A 90 -12.00 6.02 2.61
C ASP A 90 -11.45 4.67 3.12
N ASN A 91 -10.19 4.34 2.80
CA ASN A 91 -9.51 3.09 3.16
C ASN A 91 -8.19 3.35 3.94
N PRO A 92 -8.24 3.97 5.13
CA PRO A 92 -7.04 4.34 5.87
C PRO A 92 -6.26 3.11 6.35
N GLY A 93 -4.96 3.07 6.04
CA GLY A 93 -4.07 1.98 6.46
C GLY A 93 -4.16 0.70 5.61
N ILE A 94 -4.98 0.70 4.55
CA ILE A 94 -5.11 -0.41 3.61
C ILE A 94 -4.09 -0.27 2.46
N GLU A 95 -3.52 -1.39 2.01
CA GLU A 95 -2.60 -1.42 0.87
C GLU A 95 -3.35 -1.28 -0.47
N PHE A 96 -2.68 -0.77 -1.49
CA PHE A 96 -3.28 -0.54 -2.81
C PHE A 96 -2.51 -1.35 -3.86
N GLY A 97 -3.19 -2.27 -4.54
CA GLY A 97 -2.66 -3.03 -5.66
C GLY A 97 -3.22 -2.51 -6.98
N PHE A 98 -2.40 -1.94 -7.85
CA PHE A 98 -2.84 -1.46 -9.15
C PHE A 98 -2.78 -2.60 -10.17
N ILE A 99 -3.88 -2.82 -10.89
CA ILE A 99 -3.95 -3.81 -11.96
C ILE A 99 -4.31 -3.12 -13.27
N CYS A 100 -3.63 -3.50 -14.35
CA CYS A 100 -3.98 -3.06 -15.69
C CYS A 100 -4.02 -4.26 -16.64
N ARG A 101 -3.98 -4.05 -17.97
CA ARG A 101 -3.96 -5.19 -18.91
C ARG A 101 -2.77 -6.13 -18.73
N SER A 102 -1.56 -5.59 -18.59
CA SER A 102 -0.31 -6.36 -18.65
C SER A 102 0.80 -5.86 -17.70
N GLY A 103 0.47 -5.07 -16.68
CA GLY A 103 1.46 -4.52 -15.73
C GLY A 103 2.04 -3.13 -16.07
N ASN A 104 1.96 -2.65 -17.32
CA ASN A 104 2.65 -1.41 -17.72
C ASN A 104 2.08 -0.13 -17.08
N ARG A 105 0.76 0.06 -17.11
CA ARG A 105 0.10 1.25 -16.54
C ARG A 105 0.14 1.22 -15.01
N SER A 106 -0.12 0.04 -14.43
CA SER A 106 -0.06 -0.17 -12.98
C SER A 106 1.35 0.10 -12.43
N GLY A 107 2.41 -0.31 -13.14
CA GLY A 107 3.78 0.03 -12.80
C GLY A 107 4.03 1.54 -12.77
N GLN A 108 3.54 2.28 -13.78
CA GLN A 108 3.68 3.74 -13.83
C GLN A 108 2.98 4.42 -12.64
N VAL A 109 1.76 3.99 -12.30
CA VAL A 109 1.01 4.51 -11.15
C VAL A 109 1.74 4.22 -9.85
N GLN A 110 2.19 2.96 -9.66
CA GLN A 110 2.93 2.57 -8.48
C GLN A 110 4.22 3.38 -8.33
N SER A 111 5.03 3.50 -9.39
CA SER A 111 6.28 4.27 -9.37
C SER A 111 6.04 5.74 -9.07
N TYR A 112 4.99 6.35 -9.65
CA TYR A 112 4.63 7.73 -9.38
C TYR A 112 4.29 7.94 -7.90
N LEU A 113 3.43 7.08 -7.33
CA LEU A 113 3.04 7.17 -5.92
C LEU A 113 4.22 6.92 -4.98
N ALA A 114 5.06 5.93 -5.29
CA ALA A 114 6.29 5.61 -4.57
C ALA A 114 7.26 6.81 -4.54
N GLN A 115 7.48 7.47 -5.67
CA GLN A 115 8.32 8.69 -5.77
C GLN A 115 7.76 9.87 -4.97
N ASN A 116 6.44 9.87 -4.72
CA ASN A 116 5.75 10.85 -3.88
C ASN A 116 5.60 10.40 -2.42
N ASN A 117 6.41 9.43 -1.97
CA ASN A 117 6.43 8.90 -0.60
C ASN A 117 5.09 8.28 -0.14
N VAL A 118 4.26 7.83 -1.08
CA VAL A 118 3.06 7.08 -0.76
C VAL A 118 3.45 5.61 -0.55
N ALA A 119 3.30 5.13 0.69
CA ALA A 119 3.59 3.74 1.05
C ALA A 119 2.40 2.81 0.80
N GLY A 120 2.68 1.49 0.80
CA GLY A 120 1.66 0.46 0.63
C GLY A 120 1.01 0.49 -0.75
N VAL A 121 1.81 0.68 -1.79
CA VAL A 121 1.38 0.71 -3.19
C VAL A 121 2.15 -0.32 -4.01
N TYR A 122 1.42 -1.15 -4.74
CA TYR A 122 1.97 -2.28 -5.49
C TYR A 122 1.46 -2.28 -6.93
N SER A 123 2.27 -2.76 -7.86
CA SER A 123 1.80 -3.15 -9.20
C SER A 123 1.55 -4.66 -9.20
N VAL A 124 0.36 -5.07 -9.61
CA VAL A 124 0.04 -6.49 -9.81
C VAL A 124 0.76 -6.98 -11.06
N ASP A 125 1.60 -8.00 -10.91
CA ASP A 125 2.38 -8.59 -12.00
C ASP A 125 1.46 -9.27 -13.02
N GLY A 126 1.85 -9.27 -14.29
CA GLY A 126 1.05 -9.83 -15.39
C GLY A 126 -0.22 -9.04 -15.71
N GLY A 127 -0.75 -8.21 -14.81
CA GLY A 127 -2.04 -7.56 -15.00
C GLY A 127 -3.17 -8.57 -15.19
N MET A 128 -4.20 -8.19 -15.95
CA MET A 128 -5.34 -9.06 -16.24
C MET A 128 -5.02 -10.17 -17.26
N SER A 129 -4.12 -9.92 -18.21
CA SER A 129 -3.94 -10.77 -19.41
C SER A 129 -2.55 -11.40 -19.54
N GLY A 130 -1.65 -11.11 -18.62
CA GLY A 130 -0.26 -11.54 -18.68
C GLY A 130 0.65 -10.57 -19.44
N ASN A 131 1.96 -10.75 -19.26
CA ASN A 131 3.01 -9.93 -19.88
C ASN A 131 4.14 -10.75 -20.53
N GLY A 132 3.94 -12.07 -20.67
CA GLY A 132 4.93 -13.01 -21.20
C GLY A 132 5.89 -13.56 -20.15
N GLN A 133 5.93 -12.98 -18.95
CA GLN A 133 6.69 -13.45 -17.79
C GLN A 133 5.75 -14.02 -16.72
N ALA A 134 4.64 -13.32 -16.48
CA ALA A 134 3.51 -13.75 -15.67
C ALA A 134 2.28 -14.02 -16.56
N SER A 135 1.49 -15.03 -16.17
CA SER A 135 0.26 -15.48 -16.84
C SER A 135 -0.89 -14.49 -16.68
N GLY A 136 -1.01 -13.88 -15.50
CA GLY A 136 -1.96 -12.80 -15.22
C GLY A 136 -3.34 -13.32 -14.81
N TRP A 137 -4.10 -12.41 -14.17
CA TRP A 137 -5.30 -12.71 -13.38
C TRP A 137 -6.27 -13.70 -14.03
N ILE A 138 -6.62 -13.47 -15.30
CA ILE A 138 -7.60 -14.29 -16.02
C ILE A 138 -7.04 -15.69 -16.31
N SER A 139 -5.78 -15.76 -16.74
CA SER A 139 -5.14 -17.05 -17.07
C SER A 139 -4.87 -17.86 -15.81
N ASP A 140 -4.62 -17.20 -14.69
CA ASP A 140 -4.41 -17.82 -13.38
C ASP A 140 -5.72 -18.25 -12.69
N GLY A 141 -6.87 -18.02 -13.34
CA GLY A 141 -8.18 -18.50 -12.91
C GLY A 141 -8.78 -17.72 -11.74
N LEU A 142 -8.25 -16.52 -11.47
CA LEU A 142 -8.78 -15.62 -10.45
C LEU A 142 -10.12 -15.03 -10.91
N PRO A 143 -11.05 -14.78 -9.97
CA PRO A 143 -12.42 -14.45 -10.32
C PRO A 143 -12.55 -13.06 -10.93
N VAL A 144 -13.48 -12.93 -11.87
CA VAL A 144 -13.78 -11.69 -12.60
C VAL A 144 -15.27 -11.43 -12.55
N GLU A 145 -15.68 -10.18 -12.38
CA GLU A 145 -17.07 -9.75 -12.44
C GLU A 145 -17.36 -8.88 -13.67
N PRO A 146 -18.54 -9.02 -14.30
CA PRO A 146 -18.94 -8.14 -15.38
C PRO A 146 -19.01 -6.69 -14.91
N TRP A 147 -18.45 -5.77 -15.71
CA TRP A 147 -18.61 -4.34 -15.43
C TRP A 147 -20.02 -3.89 -15.78
N THR A 148 -20.74 -3.34 -14.81
CA THR A 148 -22.16 -2.95 -14.94
C THR A 148 -22.37 -1.46 -15.25
N GLY A 149 -21.29 -0.69 -15.32
CA GLY A 149 -21.34 0.77 -15.52
C GLY A 149 -21.60 1.52 -14.22
N GLN A 150 -20.77 2.51 -13.94
CA GLN A 150 -21.00 3.58 -12.96
C GLN A 150 -20.86 4.93 -13.67
#